data_AF-A0A3M2FFA0-F1
#
_entry.id   AF-A0A3M2FFA0-F1
#
_cell.length_a   1.000
_cell.length_b   1.000
_cell.length_c   1.000
_cell.angle_alpha   90.00
_cell.angle_beta   90.00
_cell.angle_gamma   90.00
#
_symmetry.space_group_name_H-M   'P 1'
#
loop_
_entity.id
_entity.type
_entity.pdbx_description
1 polymer ?
#
loop_
_entity_poly.entity_id
_entity_poly.type
_entity_poly.pdbx_seq_one_letter_code
_entity_poly.pdbx_strand_id
1 'polypeptide(L)'
;MRRSRMRASSWLFMVLCAVLLASPAPVHAQTATDRSEVMIQQFAADDGESPQRRIDTRTKHRILFLMGIALLVLLLATGAMGIAMAAFGKDVFVAHMILAGLSMTLAIVHAATSIAWFWPY
;
A
#
# COMPACT_ATOMS: atom_id res chain seq x y z
N MET A 1 -29.51 -10.16 -35.21
CA MET A 1 -28.31 -9.47 -35.75
C MET A 1 -27.71 -8.56 -34.66
N ARG A 2 -26.61 -8.97 -34.00
CA ARG A 2 -25.94 -8.13 -32.98
C ARG A 2 -24.47 -8.54 -32.76
N ARG A 3 -23.67 -8.57 -33.84
CA ARG A 3 -22.22 -8.84 -33.81
C ARG A 3 -21.49 -7.77 -34.63
N SER A 4 -21.31 -6.57 -34.11
CA SER A 4 -20.45 -5.57 -34.77
C SER A 4 -19.71 -4.60 -33.85
N ARG A 5 -19.96 -4.59 -32.53
CA ARG A 5 -19.36 -3.59 -31.63
C ARG A 5 -17.96 -3.92 -31.10
N MET A 6 -17.45 -5.13 -31.29
CA MET A 6 -16.14 -5.53 -30.73
C MET A 6 -14.93 -5.17 -31.61
N ARG A 7 -15.11 -4.75 -32.86
CA ARG A 7 -13.97 -4.41 -33.73
C ARG A 7 -13.46 -2.99 -33.53
N ALA A 8 -14.32 -2.04 -33.17
CA ALA A 8 -13.93 -0.62 -33.06
C ALA A 8 -12.98 -0.31 -31.88
N SER A 9 -13.07 -1.07 -30.78
CA SER A 9 -12.24 -0.83 -29.59
C SER A 9 -10.78 -1.29 -29.76
N SER A 10 -10.52 -2.19 -30.71
CA SER A 10 -9.18 -2.74 -30.97
C SER A 10 -8.31 -1.79 -31.81
N TRP A 11 -8.93 -0.96 -32.66
CA TRP A 11 -8.20 0.02 -33.48
C TRP A 11 -7.77 1.25 -32.67
N LEU A 12 -8.58 1.66 -31.69
CA LEU A 12 -8.24 2.79 -30.81
C LEU A 12 -7.02 2.49 -29.92
N PHE A 13 -6.86 1.25 -29.46
CA PHE A 13 -5.72 0.82 -28.66
C PHE A 13 -4.41 0.74 -29.47
N MET A 14 -4.50 0.41 -30.76
CA MET A 14 -3.33 0.27 -31.64
C MET A 14 -2.78 1.63 -32.10
N VAL A 15 -3.66 2.63 -32.31
CA VAL A 15 -3.26 4.00 -32.66
C VAL A 15 -2.65 4.73 -31.45
N LEU A 16 -3.12 4.46 -30.23
CA LEU A 16 -2.58 5.06 -29.01
C LEU A 16 -1.13 4.62 -28.73
N CYS A 17 -0.78 3.36 -29.04
CA CYS A 17 0.61 2.89 -28.94
C CYS A 17 1.54 3.53 -29.97
N ALA A 18 1.07 3.81 -31.20
CA ALA A 18 1.91 4.40 -32.25
C ALA A 18 2.30 5.86 -31.96
N VAL A 19 1.46 6.61 -31.24
CA VAL A 19 1.75 8.01 -30.87
C VAL A 19 2.77 8.11 -29.72
N LEU A 20 2.86 7.10 -28.86
CA LEU A 20 3.81 7.07 -27.74
C LEU A 20 5.27 6.75 -28.15
N LEU A 21 5.51 6.30 -29.39
CA LEU A 21 6.84 5.92 -29.89
C LEU A 21 7.55 7.02 -30.68
N ALA A 22 6.90 8.16 -30.92
CA ALA A 22 7.47 9.30 -31.65
C ALA A 22 7.87 10.43 -30.69
N SER A 23 8.93 10.23 -29.90
CA SER A 23 9.62 11.33 -29.20
C SER A 23 10.88 11.73 -29.96
N PRO A 24 11.08 13.02 -30.28
CA PRO A 24 12.34 13.51 -30.82
C PRO A 24 13.40 13.49 -29.72
N ALA A 25 14.50 12.78 -29.95
CA ALA A 25 15.65 12.77 -29.06
C ALA A 25 16.34 14.15 -29.03
N PRO A 26 16.55 14.77 -27.86
CA PRO A 26 17.42 15.93 -27.76
C PRO A 26 18.89 15.49 -27.86
N VAL A 27 19.53 15.83 -28.98
CA VAL A 27 20.99 15.88 -29.13
C VAL A 27 21.51 16.96 -28.18
N HIS A 28 22.16 16.58 -27.07
CA HIS A 28 23.13 17.40 -26.29
C HIS A 28 23.89 16.45 -25.33
N ALA A 29 24.86 15.70 -25.85
CA ALA A 29 25.69 14.81 -25.05
C ALA A 29 27.16 15.12 -25.34
N GLN A 30 27.82 15.83 -24.42
CA GLN A 30 29.29 15.74 -24.23
C GLN A 30 29.81 16.50 -22.99
N THR A 31 29.05 17.41 -22.37
CA THR A 31 29.50 18.10 -21.12
C THR A 31 28.61 17.83 -19.90
N ALA A 32 27.43 17.23 -20.10
CA ALA A 32 26.51 16.86 -19.04
C ALA A 32 26.85 15.48 -18.42
N THR A 33 27.58 14.62 -19.13
CA THR A 33 27.90 13.26 -18.68
C THR A 33 28.76 13.26 -17.41
N ASP A 34 29.83 14.06 -17.35
CA ASP A 34 30.69 14.14 -16.15
C ASP A 34 29.96 14.67 -14.91
N ARG A 35 29.14 15.73 -15.05
CA ARG A 35 28.37 16.26 -13.90
C ARG A 35 27.22 15.35 -13.49
N SER A 36 26.60 14.67 -14.43
CA SER A 36 25.51 13.73 -14.15
C SER A 36 26.05 12.47 -13.48
N GLU A 37 27.21 11.98 -13.89
CA GLU A 37 27.89 10.85 -13.26
C GLU A 37 28.29 11.18 -11.82
N VAL A 38 28.83 12.39 -11.58
CA VAL A 38 29.16 12.86 -10.22
C VAL A 38 27.90 13.06 -9.35
N MET A 39 26.80 13.58 -9.90
CA MET A 39 25.53 13.66 -9.15
C MET A 39 24.95 12.29 -8.84
N ILE A 40 24.94 11.36 -9.81
CA ILE A 40 24.44 9.99 -9.59
C ILE A 40 25.30 9.26 -8.57
N GLN A 41 26.63 9.44 -8.57
CA GLN A 41 27.50 8.90 -7.52
C GLN A 41 27.26 9.58 -6.17
N GLN A 42 26.91 10.87 -6.12
CA GLN A 42 26.62 11.56 -4.85
C GLN A 42 25.27 11.15 -4.25
N PHE A 43 24.28 10.79 -5.07
CA PHE A 43 23.01 10.19 -4.60
C PHE A 43 23.12 8.67 -4.33
N ALA A 44 24.02 7.96 -5.03
CA ALA A 44 24.31 6.55 -4.77
C ALA A 44 25.26 6.34 -3.58
N ALA A 45 26.11 7.32 -3.24
CA ALA A 45 26.92 7.30 -2.02
C ALA A 45 26.09 7.62 -0.76
N ASP A 46 24.84 8.05 -0.93
CA ASP A 46 23.85 8.15 0.14
C ASP A 46 23.12 6.79 0.33
N ASP A 47 23.90 5.70 0.39
CA ASP A 47 23.48 4.39 0.91
C ASP A 47 23.31 4.42 2.45
N GLY A 48 23.23 5.63 3.02
CA GLY A 48 22.93 5.83 4.42
C GLY A 48 21.48 5.49 4.65
N GLU A 49 21.22 4.30 5.20
CA GLU A 49 19.96 3.97 5.86
C GLU A 49 19.38 5.23 6.50
N SER A 50 18.25 5.71 5.96
CA SER A 50 17.67 6.98 6.39
C SER A 50 17.68 7.08 7.92
N PRO A 51 18.07 8.21 8.52
CA PRO A 51 18.07 8.37 9.98
C PRO A 51 16.70 8.05 10.61
N GLN A 52 15.62 8.20 9.83
CA GLN A 52 14.26 7.78 10.17
C GLN A 52 14.11 6.25 10.38
N ARG A 53 14.91 5.43 9.66
CA ARG A 53 14.98 3.97 9.80
C ARG A 53 15.72 3.55 11.08
N ARG A 54 16.57 4.42 11.68
CA ARG A 54 17.25 4.21 12.97
C ARG A 54 16.38 4.44 14.22
N ILE A 55 15.05 4.35 14.10
CA ILE A 55 14.24 4.10 15.30
C ILE A 55 14.54 2.67 15.78
N ASP A 56 14.88 2.55 17.07
CA ASP A 56 15.15 1.29 17.76
C ASP A 56 14.13 0.21 17.37
N THR A 57 14.61 -0.90 16.81
CA THR A 57 13.78 -2.00 16.31
C THR A 57 12.90 -2.57 17.41
N ARG A 58 13.35 -2.48 18.67
CA ARG A 58 12.56 -2.86 19.86
C ARG A 58 11.30 -2.01 20.01
N THR A 59 11.39 -0.71 19.72
CA THR A 59 10.25 0.21 19.82
C THR A 59 9.23 -0.06 18.73
N LYS A 60 9.66 -0.32 17.49
CA LYS A 60 8.77 -0.70 16.38
C LYS A 60 7.99 -1.98 16.68
N HIS A 61 8.66 -3.01 17.18
CA HIS A 61 8.01 -4.25 17.61
C HIS A 61 7.02 -4.02 18.76
N ARG A 62 7.37 -3.17 19.74
CA ARG A 62 6.48 -2.86 20.86
C ARG A 62 5.18 -2.19 20.40
N ILE A 63 5.26 -1.25 19.46
CA ILE A 63 4.08 -0.57 18.91
C ILE A 63 3.23 -1.53 18.11
N LEU A 64 3.84 -2.34 17.23
CA LEU A 64 3.12 -3.37 16.47
C LEU A 64 2.44 -4.37 17.40
N PHE A 65 3.12 -4.82 18.45
CA PHE A 65 2.54 -5.73 19.44
C PHE A 65 1.34 -5.11 20.17
N LEU A 66 1.43 -3.84 20.60
CA LEU A 66 0.33 -3.15 21.27
C LEU A 66 -0.88 -2.95 20.34
N MET A 67 -0.64 -2.58 19.08
CA MET A 67 -1.70 -2.52 18.06
C MET A 67 -2.34 -3.89 17.82
N GLY A 68 -1.54 -4.96 17.79
CA GLY A 68 -2.03 -6.34 17.66
C GLY A 68 -2.92 -6.76 18.82
N ILE A 69 -2.56 -6.40 20.07
CA ILE A 69 -3.41 -6.64 21.25
C ILE A 69 -4.74 -5.89 21.10
N ALA A 70 -4.72 -4.61 20.73
CA ALA A 70 -5.95 -3.85 20.52
C ALA A 70 -6.85 -4.52 19.47
N LEU A 71 -6.28 -5.00 18.38
CA LEU A 71 -6.97 -5.75 17.33
C LEU A 71 -7.59 -7.04 17.87
N LEU A 72 -6.84 -7.81 18.66
CA LEU A 72 -7.34 -9.05 19.28
C LEU A 72 -8.52 -8.78 20.22
N VAL A 73 -8.45 -7.72 21.04
CA VAL A 73 -9.54 -7.32 21.93
C VAL A 73 -10.78 -6.92 21.14
N LEU A 74 -10.63 -6.10 20.10
CA LEU A 74 -11.74 -5.71 19.22
C LEU A 74 -12.36 -6.93 18.55
N LEU A 75 -11.55 -7.87 18.08
CA LEU A 75 -12.01 -9.08 17.40
C LEU A 75 -12.81 -9.97 18.35
N LEU A 76 -12.32 -10.19 19.58
CA LEU A 76 -13.03 -10.95 20.60
C LEU A 76 -14.34 -10.28 21.02
N ALA A 77 -14.35 -8.96 21.19
CA ALA A 77 -15.56 -8.21 21.50
C ALA A 77 -16.60 -8.31 20.38
N THR A 78 -16.17 -8.14 19.12
CA THR A 78 -17.01 -8.24 17.93
C THR A 78 -17.58 -9.66 17.78
N GLY A 79 -16.74 -10.69 17.99
CA GLY A 79 -17.13 -12.08 17.97
C GLY A 79 -18.13 -12.43 19.07
N ALA A 80 -17.90 -11.97 20.31
CA ALA A 80 -18.81 -12.16 21.42
C ALA A 80 -20.18 -11.51 21.15
N MET A 81 -20.22 -10.32 20.56
CA MET A 81 -21.47 -9.69 20.12
C MET A 81 -22.11 -10.46 18.97
N GLY A 82 -21.35 -10.97 18.02
CA GLY A 82 -21.85 -11.82 16.94
C GLY A 82 -22.54 -13.07 17.47
N ILE A 83 -21.92 -13.75 18.43
CA ILE A 83 -22.51 -14.89 19.15
C ILE A 83 -23.76 -14.45 19.92
N ALA A 84 -23.70 -13.30 20.61
CA ALA A 84 -24.84 -12.79 21.36
C ALA A 84 -26.07 -12.52 20.47
N MET A 85 -25.87 -12.03 19.25
CA MET A 85 -26.96 -11.84 18.28
C MET A 85 -27.47 -13.17 17.73
N ALA A 86 -26.56 -14.04 17.30
CA ALA A 86 -26.92 -15.30 16.65
C ALA A 86 -27.59 -16.30 17.61
N ALA A 87 -27.15 -16.36 18.87
CA ALA A 87 -27.63 -17.31 19.85
C ALA A 87 -28.74 -16.75 20.77
N PHE A 88 -28.67 -15.47 21.15
CA PHE A 88 -29.60 -14.87 22.13
C PHE A 88 -30.57 -13.86 21.52
N GLY A 89 -30.48 -13.57 20.22
CA GLY A 89 -31.41 -12.66 19.53
C GLY A 89 -31.35 -11.21 20.03
N LYS A 90 -30.25 -10.79 20.66
CA LYS A 90 -30.12 -9.45 21.24
C LYS A 90 -29.77 -8.43 20.17
N ASP A 91 -30.44 -7.27 20.17
CA ASP A 91 -30.24 -6.18 19.20
C ASP A 91 -28.95 -5.38 19.43
N VAL A 92 -27.78 -6.04 19.29
CA VAL A 92 -26.46 -5.39 19.31
C VAL A 92 -25.87 -5.23 17.91
N PHE A 93 -26.71 -5.29 16.87
CA PHE A 93 -26.31 -5.27 15.47
C PHE A 93 -25.48 -4.04 15.09
N VAL A 94 -25.96 -2.84 15.46
CA VAL A 94 -25.25 -1.60 15.15
C VAL A 94 -23.88 -1.54 15.82
N ALA A 95 -23.81 -1.93 17.10
CA ALA A 95 -22.55 -1.96 17.84
C ALA A 95 -21.56 -2.98 17.25
N HIS A 96 -22.04 -4.17 16.87
CA HIS A 96 -21.25 -5.19 16.21
C HIS A 96 -20.72 -4.72 14.84
N MET A 97 -21.55 -4.07 14.02
CA MET A 97 -21.13 -3.54 12.71
C MET A 97 -20.04 -2.47 12.83
N ILE A 98 -20.16 -1.55 13.80
CA ILE A 98 -19.15 -0.53 14.04
C ILE A 98 -17.82 -1.15 14.50
N LEU A 99 -17.88 -2.07 15.47
CA LEU A 99 -16.68 -2.75 15.97
C LEU A 99 -16.02 -3.64 14.90
N ALA A 100 -16.82 -4.29 14.06
CA ALA A 100 -16.33 -5.06 12.93
C ALA A 100 -15.57 -4.16 11.94
N GLY A 101 -16.13 -3.00 11.59
CA GLY A 101 -15.46 -2.02 10.73
C GLY A 101 -14.17 -1.46 11.34
N LEU A 102 -14.18 -1.13 12.64
CA LEU A 102 -12.98 -0.67 13.35
C LEU A 102 -11.90 -1.76 13.42
N SER A 103 -12.27 -3.01 13.68
CA SER A 103 -11.32 -4.13 13.69
C SER A 103 -10.68 -4.34 12.31
N MET A 104 -11.46 -4.21 11.23
CA MET A 104 -10.98 -4.34 9.86
C MET A 104 -10.01 -3.22 9.47
N THR A 105 -10.37 -1.96 9.77
CA THR A 105 -9.48 -0.81 9.49
C THR A 105 -8.18 -0.88 10.29
N LEU A 106 -8.26 -1.22 11.58
CA LEU A 106 -7.07 -1.41 12.42
C LEU A 106 -6.20 -2.57 11.92
N ALA A 107 -6.81 -3.65 11.42
CA ALA A 107 -6.09 -4.77 10.83
C ALA A 107 -5.33 -4.37 9.57
N ILE A 108 -5.94 -3.58 8.69
CA ILE A 108 -5.28 -3.04 7.50
C ILE A 108 -4.10 -2.16 7.91
N VAL A 109 -4.30 -1.22 8.84
CA VAL A 109 -3.21 -0.32 9.29
C VAL A 109 -2.10 -1.13 9.97
N HIS A 110 -2.43 -2.13 10.79
CA HIS A 110 -1.45 -3.01 11.43
C HIS A 110 -0.62 -3.78 10.40
N ALA A 111 -1.27 -4.38 9.38
CA ALA A 111 -0.60 -5.09 8.31
C ALA A 111 0.23 -4.15 7.41
N ALA A 112 -0.30 -2.99 7.05
CA ALA A 112 0.43 -2.00 6.27
C ALA A 112 1.67 -1.48 7.03
N THR A 113 1.54 -1.27 8.34
CA THR A 113 2.65 -0.81 9.19
C THR A 113 3.72 -1.89 9.35
N SER A 114 3.35 -3.17 9.49
CA SER A 114 4.34 -4.25 9.56
C SER A 114 5.13 -4.38 8.26
N ILE A 115 4.46 -4.25 7.11
CA ILE A 115 5.10 -4.20 5.80
C ILE A 115 6.00 -2.96 5.73
N ALA A 116 5.46 -1.76 5.96
CA ALA A 116 6.21 -0.51 5.82
C ALA A 116 7.46 -0.43 6.72
N TRP A 117 7.42 -1.02 7.92
CA TRP A 117 8.56 -1.01 8.84
C TRP A 117 9.56 -2.14 8.64
N PHE A 118 9.13 -3.30 8.16
CA PHE A 118 9.97 -4.49 8.02
C PHE A 118 10.26 -4.91 6.57
N TRP A 119 9.83 -4.14 5.58
CA TRP A 119 10.17 -4.40 4.18
C TRP A 119 11.69 -4.29 3.94
N PRO A 120 12.36 -5.37 3.49
CA PRO A 120 13.82 -5.47 3.51
C PRO A 120 14.54 -4.87 2.29
N TYR A 121 13.87 -4.06 1.46
CA TYR A 121 14.47 -3.41 0.28
C TYR A 121 14.01 -1.96 0.17
#